data_AF-A0A545SL35-F1
#
_entry.id   AF-A0A545SL35-F1
#
_cell.length_a   1.000
_cell.length_b   1.000
_cell.length_c   1.000
_cell.angle_alpha   90.00
_cell.angle_beta   90.00
_cell.angle_gamma   90.00
#
_symmetry.space_group_name_H-M   'P 1'
#
loop_
_entity.id
_entity.type
_entity.pdbx_description
1 polymer ?
#
loop_
_entity_poly.entity_id
_entity_poly.type
_entity_poly.pdbx_seq_one_letter_code
_entity_poly.pdbx_strand_id
1 'polypeptide(L)'
;MNYDEYIEEARKYSSDEVVARLISHLSKWKSDNTNAVELADSIERYFGNSWIANEEAHNHLYKLWSSFKAEAISGIGGMTMNERLYFFGLFERFESASEAGQQVIYAKLCANT
;
A
#
# COMPACT_ATOMS: atom_id res chain seq x y z
N MET A 1 -5.60 9.69 3.63
CA MET A 1 -5.83 8.30 4.08
C MET A 1 -4.49 7.57 3.99
N ASN A 2 -4.12 6.79 5.00
CA ASN A 2 -2.90 5.97 4.97
C ASN A 2 -3.19 4.55 4.45
N TYR A 3 -2.14 3.76 4.30
CA TYR A 3 -2.20 2.40 3.74
C TYR A 3 -3.06 1.43 4.56
N ASP A 4 -3.02 1.54 5.89
CA ASP A 4 -3.82 0.69 6.78
C ASP A 4 -5.30 1.05 6.73
N GLU A 5 -5.60 2.35 6.72
CA GLU A 5 -6.97 2.85 6.54
C GLU A 5 -7.56 2.37 5.20
N TYR A 6 -6.75 2.32 4.13
CA TYR A 6 -7.19 1.76 2.84
C TYR A 6 -7.51 0.26 2.94
N ILE A 7 -6.65 -0.53 3.60
CA ILE A 7 -6.89 -1.96 3.81
C ILE A 7 -8.18 -2.17 4.60
N GLU A 8 -8.39 -1.41 5.68
CA GLU A 8 -9.60 -1.50 6.49
C GLU A 8 -10.86 -1.09 5.73
N GLU A 9 -10.77 -0.09 4.85
CA GLU A 9 -11.87 0.27 3.96
C GLU A 9 -12.20 -0.85 2.96
N ALA A 10 -11.17 -1.50 2.40
CA ALA A 10 -11.36 -2.65 1.52
C ALA A 10 -12.01 -3.84 2.25
N ARG A 11 -11.72 -4.07 3.54
CA ARG A 11 -12.32 -5.16 4.33
C ARG A 11 -13.84 -5.11 4.38
N LYS A 12 -14.45 -3.94 4.25
CA LYS A 12 -15.92 -3.78 4.21
C LYS A 12 -16.57 -4.54 3.04
N TYR A 13 -15.80 -4.84 1.99
CA TYR A 13 -16.24 -5.55 0.80
C TYR A 13 -15.63 -6.95 0.67
N SER A 14 -15.05 -7.50 1.76
CA SER A 14 -14.34 -8.79 1.77
C SER A 14 -15.21 -10.03 1.54
N SER A 15 -16.53 -9.87 1.44
CA SER A 15 -17.43 -10.93 0.96
C SER A 15 -17.22 -11.24 -0.53
N ASP A 16 -16.66 -10.30 -1.30
CA ASP A 16 -16.18 -10.54 -2.66
C ASP A 16 -14.78 -11.17 -2.59
N GLU A 17 -14.62 -12.36 -3.19
CA GLU A 17 -13.35 -13.09 -3.18
C GLU A 17 -12.20 -12.33 -3.84
N VAL A 18 -12.49 -11.51 -4.86
CA VAL A 18 -11.51 -10.67 -5.53
C VAL A 18 -11.07 -9.56 -4.59
N VAL A 19 -11.96 -8.98 -3.80
CA VAL A 19 -11.56 -8.01 -2.77
C VAL A 19 -10.78 -8.69 -1.63
N ALA A 20 -11.19 -9.88 -1.19
CA ALA A 20 -10.46 -10.63 -0.17
C ALA A 20 -9.01 -10.93 -0.59
N ARG A 21 -8.80 -11.28 -1.86
CA ARG A 21 -7.46 -11.48 -2.43
C ARG A 21 -6.65 -10.20 -2.52
N LEU A 22 -7.29 -9.07 -2.87
CA LEU A 22 -6.65 -7.75 -2.85
C LEU A 22 -6.15 -7.41 -1.44
N ILE A 23 -6.99 -7.59 -0.41
CA ILE A 23 -6.62 -7.35 0.99
C ILE A 23 -5.44 -8.23 1.40
N SER A 24 -5.45 -9.51 1.02
CA SER A 24 -4.35 -10.43 1.30
C SER A 24 -3.04 -9.96 0.67
N HIS A 25 -3.10 -9.52 -0.59
CA HIS A 25 -1.94 -8.99 -1.33
C HIS A 25 -1.39 -7.72 -0.67
N LEU A 26 -2.26 -6.77 -0.35
CA LEU A 26 -1.90 -5.53 0.35
C LEU A 26 -1.29 -5.80 1.74
N SER A 27 -1.90 -6.71 2.51
CA SER A 27 -1.41 -7.05 3.85
C SER A 27 -0.03 -7.69 3.80
N LYS A 28 0.21 -8.55 2.78
CA LYS A 28 1.49 -9.24 2.58
C LYS A 28 2.61 -8.27 2.17
N TRP A 29 2.29 -7.20 1.45
CA TRP A 29 3.30 -6.24 1.00
C TRP A 29 4.13 -5.67 2.16
N LYS A 30 3.51 -5.43 3.33
CA LYS A 30 4.23 -4.86 4.49
C LYS A 30 5.42 -5.69 4.95
N SER A 31 5.45 -7.00 4.69
CA SER A 31 6.53 -7.89 5.09
C SER A 31 7.38 -8.39 3.92
N ASP A 32 7.01 -8.05 2.67
CA ASP A 32 7.78 -8.42 1.49
C ASP A 32 8.94 -7.46 1.19
N ASN A 33 9.71 -7.81 0.16
CA ASN A 33 10.90 -7.09 -0.28
C ASN A 33 10.65 -6.09 -1.43
N THR A 34 9.41 -5.92 -1.87
CA THR A 34 9.09 -4.99 -2.97
C THR A 34 8.94 -3.56 -2.44
N ASN A 35 9.29 -2.56 -3.23
CA ASN A 35 9.18 -1.16 -2.83
C ASN A 35 7.81 -0.55 -3.13
N ALA A 36 7.60 0.71 -2.74
CA ALA A 36 6.33 1.43 -2.91
C ALA A 36 5.93 1.63 -4.39
N VAL A 37 6.89 1.72 -5.31
CA VAL A 37 6.62 1.83 -6.76
C VAL A 37 6.16 0.48 -7.32
N GLU A 38 6.82 -0.61 -6.93
CA GLU A 38 6.44 -1.96 -7.33
C GLU A 38 5.05 -2.34 -6.78
N LEU A 39 4.73 -1.92 -5.56
CA LEU A 39 3.37 -2.02 -5.02
C LEU A 39 2.38 -1.32 -5.95
N ALA A 40 2.69 -0.09 -6.36
CA ALA A 40 1.78 0.70 -7.18
C ALA A 40 1.43 -0.02 -8.48
N ASP A 41 2.45 -0.47 -9.20
CA ASP A 41 2.30 -1.22 -10.44
C ASP A 41 1.49 -2.51 -10.22
N SER A 42 1.73 -3.21 -9.11
CA SER A 42 1.01 -4.44 -8.79
C SER A 42 -0.47 -4.20 -8.53
N ILE A 43 -0.85 -3.11 -7.86
CA ILE A 43 -2.25 -2.82 -7.56
C ILE A 43 -2.98 -2.28 -8.79
N GLU A 44 -2.34 -1.44 -9.62
CA GLU A 44 -2.94 -1.01 -10.90
C GLU A 44 -3.24 -2.20 -11.81
N ARG A 45 -2.30 -3.16 -11.92
CA ARG A 45 -2.53 -4.41 -12.66
C ARG A 45 -3.65 -5.24 -12.04
N TYR A 46 -3.80 -5.23 -10.73
CA TYR A 46 -4.86 -5.96 -10.05
C TYR A 46 -6.24 -5.44 -10.47
N PHE A 47 -6.45 -4.12 -10.40
CA PHE A 47 -7.69 -3.48 -10.84
C PHE A 47 -7.92 -3.63 -12.35
N GLY A 48 -6.87 -3.58 -13.17
CA GLY A 48 -7.00 -3.76 -14.62
C GLY A 48 -7.33 -5.19 -15.08
N ASN A 49 -6.99 -6.21 -14.28
CA ASN A 49 -7.13 -7.62 -14.68
C ASN A 49 -8.14 -8.42 -13.87
N SER A 50 -8.73 -7.83 -12.82
CA SER A 50 -9.65 -8.54 -11.91
C SER A 50 -11.06 -7.98 -12.01
N TRP A 51 -12.04 -8.87 -11.91
CA TRP A 51 -13.46 -8.50 -11.94
C TRP A 51 -14.04 -8.49 -10.54
N ILE A 52 -14.17 -7.31 -9.94
CA ILE A 52 -14.94 -7.13 -8.69
C ILE A 52 -16.41 -7.06 -9.10
N ALA A 53 -17.25 -7.96 -8.57
CA ALA A 53 -18.62 -8.13 -9.06
C ALA A 53 -19.52 -6.92 -8.76
N ASN A 54 -19.25 -6.24 -7.65
CA ASN A 54 -19.92 -5.01 -7.28
C ASN A 54 -19.18 -3.79 -7.85
N GLU A 55 -19.77 -3.17 -8.87
CA GLU A 55 -19.21 -2.00 -9.57
C GLU A 55 -19.02 -0.79 -8.65
N GLU A 56 -19.94 -0.56 -7.70
CA GLU A 56 -19.81 0.53 -6.72
C GLU A 56 -18.59 0.31 -5.82
N ALA A 57 -18.38 -0.92 -5.35
CA ALA A 57 -17.19 -1.32 -4.61
C ALA A 57 -15.92 -1.12 -5.43
N HIS A 58 -15.91 -1.58 -6.68
CA HIS A 58 -14.78 -1.40 -7.59
C HIS A 58 -14.39 0.08 -7.71
N ASN A 59 -15.37 0.92 -8.07
CA ASN A 59 -15.14 2.35 -8.32
C ASN A 59 -14.70 3.08 -7.06
N HIS A 60 -15.30 2.76 -5.90
CA HIS A 60 -14.92 3.33 -4.61
C HIS A 60 -13.49 2.96 -4.23
N LEU A 61 -13.15 1.67 -4.24
CA LEU A 61 -11.82 1.20 -3.88
C LEU A 61 -10.74 1.69 -4.84
N TYR A 62 -11.03 1.76 -6.14
CA TYR A 62 -10.08 2.30 -7.12
C TYR A 62 -9.86 3.80 -6.94
N LYS A 63 -10.91 4.58 -6.63
CA LYS A 63 -10.80 6.00 -6.36
C LYS A 63 -9.93 6.26 -5.12
N LEU A 64 -10.18 5.52 -4.04
CA LEU A 64 -9.40 5.63 -2.81
C LEU A 64 -7.93 5.26 -3.02
N TRP A 65 -7.69 4.16 -3.75
CA TRP A 65 -6.35 3.76 -4.16
C TRP A 65 -5.65 4.84 -4.98
N SER A 66 -6.33 5.40 -5.98
CA SER A 66 -5.78 6.43 -6.86
C SER A 66 -5.37 7.68 -6.08
N SER A 67 -6.20 8.12 -5.12
CA SER A 67 -5.86 9.22 -4.22
C SER A 67 -4.65 8.88 -3.34
N PHE A 68 -4.63 7.70 -2.70
CA PHE A 68 -3.50 7.25 -1.90
C PHE A 68 -2.20 7.21 -2.72
N LYS A 69 -2.23 6.63 -3.93
CA LYS A 69 -1.08 6.57 -4.83
C LYS A 69 -0.57 7.97 -5.17
N ALA A 70 -1.46 8.90 -5.50
CA ALA A 70 -1.07 10.27 -5.84
C ALA A 70 -0.38 10.99 -4.67
N GLU A 71 -0.90 10.84 -3.45
CA GLU A 71 -0.33 11.45 -2.25
C GLU A 71 0.94 10.75 -1.81
N ALA A 72 0.88 9.44 -1.52
CA ALA A 72 1.92 8.68 -0.84
C ALA A 72 3.04 8.12 -1.74
N ILE A 73 2.74 7.84 -3.02
CA ILE A 73 3.67 7.16 -3.92
C ILE A 73 4.23 8.14 -4.95
N SER A 74 3.38 8.87 -5.68
CA SER A 74 3.85 9.85 -6.66
C SER A 74 4.59 11.02 -6.00
N GLY A 75 4.16 11.41 -4.78
CA GLY A 75 4.80 12.46 -3.97
C GLY A 75 5.98 11.99 -3.12
N ILE A 76 6.33 10.69 -3.15
CA ILE A 76 7.23 10.08 -2.15
C ILE A 76 8.61 10.74 -2.09
N GLY A 77 9.12 11.24 -3.21
CA GLY A 77 10.43 11.91 -3.29
C GLY A 77 10.50 13.22 -2.51
N GLY A 78 9.37 13.89 -2.27
CA GLY A 78 9.28 15.12 -1.47
C GLY A 78 9.08 14.87 0.03
N MET A 79 8.92 13.61 0.45
CA MET A 79 8.58 13.27 1.83
C MET A 79 9.81 12.95 2.68
N THR A 80 9.76 13.39 3.93
CA THR A 80 10.62 12.90 5.01
C THR A 80 10.34 11.42 5.30
N MET A 81 11.29 10.74 5.95
CA MET A 81 11.10 9.33 6.31
C MET A 81 9.89 9.13 7.25
N ASN A 82 9.64 10.06 8.18
CA ASN A 82 8.49 9.98 9.09
C ASN A 82 7.14 10.04 8.36
N GLU A 83 7.02 10.91 7.35
CA GLU A 83 5.81 10.97 6.51
C GLU A 83 5.61 9.67 5.74
N ARG A 84 6.69 9.08 5.20
CA ARG A 84 6.61 7.78 4.53
C ARG A 84 6.18 6.68 5.50
N LEU A 85 6.79 6.60 6.68
CA LEU A 85 6.40 5.63 7.72
C LEU A 85 4.93 5.78 8.14
N TYR A 86 4.43 7.01 8.21
CA TYR A 86 3.02 7.31 8.47
C TYR A 86 2.12 6.82 7.35
N PHE A 87 2.38 7.21 6.10
CA PHE A 87 1.55 6.82 4.96
C PHE A 87 1.49 5.31 4.77
N PHE A 88 2.58 4.58 5.02
CA PHE A 88 2.64 3.13 4.82
C PHE A 88 2.40 2.30 6.09
N GLY A 89 2.19 2.94 7.25
CA GLY A 89 1.95 2.26 8.52
C GLY A 89 3.11 1.34 8.92
N LEU A 90 4.34 1.85 8.86
CA LEU A 90 5.56 1.05 9.10
C LEU A 90 6.37 1.47 10.33
N PHE A 91 5.84 2.35 11.19
CA PHE A 91 6.53 2.81 12.40
C PHE A 91 6.99 1.65 13.29
N GLU A 92 6.08 0.75 13.68
CA GLU A 92 6.43 -0.38 14.56
C GLU A 92 7.53 -1.28 13.96
N ARG A 93 7.45 -1.54 12.65
CA ARG A 93 8.47 -2.33 11.92
C ARG A 93 9.82 -1.62 11.91
N PHE A 94 9.82 -0.30 11.79
CA PHE A 94 11.03 0.51 11.76
C PHE A 94 11.70 0.64 13.14
N GLU A 95 10.90 0.89 14.17
CA GLU A 95 11.39 1.04 15.55
C GLU A 95 11.93 -0.26 16.14
N SER A 96 11.35 -1.41 15.75
CA SER A 96 11.81 -2.73 16.18
C SER A 96 12.95 -3.31 15.33
N ALA A 97 13.32 -2.67 14.22
CA ALA A 97 14.37 -3.16 13.33
C ALA A 97 15.77 -2.80 13.83
N SER A 98 16.75 -3.67 13.52
CA SER A 98 18.17 -3.32 13.57
C SER A 98 18.52 -2.27 12.51
N GLU A 99 19.71 -1.69 12.58
CA GLU A 99 20.20 -0.74 11.56
C GLU A 99 20.10 -1.32 10.13
N ALA A 100 20.54 -2.56 9.94
CA ALA A 100 20.40 -3.25 8.66
C ALA A 100 18.94 -3.44 8.24
N GLY A 101 18.04 -3.71 9.19
CA GLY A 101 16.60 -3.80 8.94
C GLY A 101 15.97 -2.46 8.58
N GLN A 102 16.41 -1.37 9.20
CA GLN A 102 15.98 -0.01 8.84
C GLN A 102 16.39 0.32 7.41
N GLN A 103 17.60 -0.04 6.97
CA GLN A 103 18.04 0.15 5.57
C GLN A 103 17.13 -0.56 4.56
N VAL A 104 16.59 -1.74 4.90
CA VAL A 104 15.59 -2.42 4.06
C VAL A 104 14.30 -1.61 3.98
N ILE A 105 13.87 -0.98 5.08
CA ILE A 105 12.67 -0.14 5.12
C ILE A 105 12.89 1.17 4.36
N TYR A 106 14.07 1.78 4.45
CA TYR A 106 14.44 2.92 3.62
C TYR A 106 14.37 2.53 2.13
N ALA A 107 14.88 1.36 1.73
CA ALA A 107 14.81 0.88 0.35
C ALA A 107 13.35 0.71 -0.10
N LYS A 108 12.54 0.05 0.74
CA LYS A 108 11.11 -0.20 0.51
C LYS A 108 10.33 1.10 0.29
N LEU A 109 10.71 2.15 1.01
CA LEU A 109 10.08 3.48 0.95
C LEU A 109 10.83 4.44 0.02
N CYS A 110 11.70 3.96 -0.87
CA CYS A 110 12.43 4.75 -1.85
C CYS A 110 13.25 5.90 -1.23
N ALA A 111 13.77 5.70 -0.02
CA ALA A 111 14.50 6.68 0.78
C ALA A 111 16.01 6.40 0.84
N ASN A 112 16.49 5.42 0.07
CA ASN A 112 17.90 5.19 -0.16
C ASN A 112 18.41 6.18 -1.20
N THR A 113 18.75 7.38 -0.76
CA THR A 113 19.54 8.36 -1.52
C THR A 113 20.90 8.52 -0.86
#